data_AF-A0A268RC48-F1
#
_entry.id   AF-A0A268RC48-F1
#
_cell.length_a   1.000
_cell.length_b   1.000
_cell.length_c   1.000
_cell.angle_alpha   90.00
_cell.angle_beta   90.00
_cell.angle_gamma   90.00
#
_symmetry.space_group_name_H-M   'P 1'
#
loop_
_entity.id
_entity.type
_entity.pdbx_description
1 polymer ?
#
loop_
_entity_poly.entity_id
_entity_poly.type
_entity_poly.pdbx_seq_one_letter_code
_entity_poly.pdbx_strand_id
1 'polypeptide(L)'
;VHNEVLEKLKAAYEKVPKEKKEAELTDPPETVEKGLPKINTAVSTDKLKQINEELLKWPEDFKVFDKLGKILQRRLEALEGDGKIDWGLAET
;
A
#
# COMPACT_ATOMS: atom_id res chain seq x y z
N VAL A 1 -21.81 8.01 31.37
CA VAL A 1 -20.89 7.42 30.37
C VAL A 1 -20.93 8.11 29.02
N HIS A 2 -21.95 7.93 28.15
CA HIS A 2 -21.93 8.50 26.78
C HIS A 2 -21.78 10.03 26.73
N ASN A 3 -22.55 10.75 27.56
CA ASN A 3 -22.46 12.21 27.64
C ASN A 3 -21.13 12.71 28.20
N GLU A 4 -20.51 11.98 29.15
CA GLU A 4 -19.20 12.36 29.70
C GLU A 4 -18.09 12.23 28.65
N VAL A 5 -18.16 11.21 27.80
CA VAL A 5 -17.24 11.04 26.67
C VAL A 5 -17.41 12.18 25.67
N LEU A 6 -18.66 12.54 25.34
CA LEU A 6 -18.94 13.65 24.42
C LEU A 6 -18.44 15.00 24.96
N GLU A 7 -18.64 15.27 26.25
CA GLU A 7 -18.16 16.51 26.87
C GLU A 7 -16.64 16.56 26.95
N LYS A 8 -15.98 15.41 27.22
CA LYS A 8 -14.52 15.32 27.15
C LYS A 8 -13.97 15.58 25.75
N LEU A 9 -14.65 15.07 24.71
CA LEU A 9 -14.25 15.28 23.32
C LEU A 9 -14.45 16.74 22.88
N LYS A 10 -15.59 17.36 23.23
CA LYS A 10 -15.82 18.79 22.98
C LYS A 10 -14.81 19.68 23.71
N ALA A 11 -14.54 19.40 24.98
CA ALA A 11 -13.55 20.15 25.76
C ALA A 11 -12.13 20.00 25.21
N ALA A 12 -11.80 18.86 24.58
CA ALA A 12 -10.53 18.68 23.87
C ALA A 12 -10.50 19.45 22.55
N TYR A 13 -11.63 19.49 21.82
CA TYR A 13 -11.76 20.21 20.55
C TYR A 13 -11.62 21.72 20.72
N GLU A 14 -12.23 22.33 21.75
CA GLU A 14 -12.12 23.77 22.00
C GLU A 14 -10.70 24.22 22.41
N LYS A 15 -9.81 23.28 22.77
CA LYS A 15 -8.38 23.59 23.04
C LYS A 15 -7.57 23.75 21.75
N VAL A 16 -8.10 23.35 20.60
CA VAL A 16 -7.44 23.53 19.31
C VAL A 16 -7.55 25.01 18.93
N PRO A 17 -6.43 25.71 18.68
CA PRO A 17 -6.46 27.10 18.24
C PRO A 17 -7.34 27.27 17.00
N LYS A 18 -8.30 28.20 17.05
CA LYS A 18 -9.23 28.50 15.93
C LYS A 18 -8.53 29.19 14.77
N GLU A 19 -7.38 29.81 15.03
CA GLU A 19 -6.48 30.33 14.02
C GLU A 19 -5.83 29.16 13.28
N LYS A 20 -6.24 28.95 12.03
CA LYS A 20 -5.46 28.15 11.08
C LYS A 20 -4.16 28.91 10.87
N LYS A 21 -3.09 28.51 11.56
CA LYS A 21 -1.74 28.89 11.12
C LYS A 21 -1.61 28.38 9.70
N GLU A 22 -1.31 29.28 8.76
CA GLU A 22 -0.80 28.82 7.47
C GLU A 22 0.36 27.88 7.78
N ALA A 23 0.34 26.71 7.15
CA ALA A 23 1.45 25.79 7.31
C ALA A 23 2.70 26.55 6.87
N GLU A 24 3.63 26.80 7.80
CA GLU A 24 4.96 27.23 7.41
C GLU A 24 5.44 26.18 6.41
N LEU A 25 5.63 26.61 5.16
CA LEU A 25 6.32 25.82 4.16
C LEU A 25 7.73 25.62 4.71
N THR A 26 7.91 24.50 5.40
CA THR A 26 9.22 24.06 5.83
C THR A 26 9.94 23.63 4.55
N ASP A 27 11.12 24.20 4.32
CA ASP A 27 11.97 23.75 3.23
C ASP A 27 12.21 22.25 3.45
N PRO A 28 11.79 21.39 2.50
CA PRO A 28 12.05 19.97 2.64
C PRO A 28 13.56 19.75 2.71
N PRO A 29 14.04 18.72 3.43
CA PRO A 29 15.46 18.37 3.39
C PRO A 29 15.96 18.28 1.94
N GLU A 30 17.18 18.73 1.66
CA GLU A 30 17.75 18.74 0.29
C GLU A 30 17.60 17.39 -0.43
N THR A 31 17.58 16.28 0.32
CA THR A 31 17.40 14.92 -0.20
C THR A 31 16.00 14.68 -0.79
N VAL A 32 14.97 15.32 -0.24
CA VAL A 32 13.60 15.28 -0.74
C VAL A 32 13.44 16.23 -1.93
N GLU A 33 14.06 17.41 -1.88
CA GLU A 33 14.06 18.38 -2.98
C GLU A 33 14.71 17.86 -4.26
N LYS A 34 15.82 17.12 -4.13
CA LYS A 34 16.55 16.53 -5.26
C LYS A 34 15.80 15.37 -5.92
N GLY A 35 14.71 14.91 -5.31
CA GLY A 35 13.89 13.79 -5.79
C GLY A 35 14.62 12.44 -5.75
N LEU A 36 13.96 11.40 -6.23
CA LEU A 36 14.58 10.08 -6.36
C LEU A 36 15.60 10.09 -7.51
N PRO A 37 16.77 9.44 -7.33
CA PRO A 37 17.74 9.31 -8.42
C PRO A 37 17.11 8.55 -9.58
N LYS A 38 17.40 8.98 -10.81
CA LYS A 38 16.96 8.28 -12.03
C LYS A 38 17.76 7.00 -12.18
N ILE A 39 17.19 5.89 -11.72
CA ILE A 39 17.74 4.54 -11.88
C ILE A 39 16.88 3.74 -12.86
N ASN A 40 17.50 2.81 -13.58
CA ASN A 40 16.76 1.90 -14.45
C ASN A 40 16.11 0.80 -13.61
N THR A 41 14.82 0.93 -13.35
CA THR A 41 14.02 -0.05 -12.61
C THR A 41 13.28 -1.04 -13.51
N ALA A 42 13.46 -0.95 -14.83
CA ALA A 42 12.73 -1.80 -15.77
C ALA A 42 13.14 -3.27 -15.60
N VAL A 43 12.13 -4.14 -15.53
CA VAL A 43 12.28 -5.59 -15.51
C VAL A 43 11.48 -6.14 -16.69
N SER A 44 12.01 -7.17 -17.36
CA SER A 44 11.29 -7.83 -18.46
C SER A 44 9.99 -8.45 -17.97
N THR A 45 8.93 -8.32 -18.76
CA THR A 45 7.60 -8.89 -18.46
C THR A 45 7.67 -10.39 -18.19
N ASP A 46 8.45 -11.15 -18.97
CA ASP A 46 8.59 -12.61 -18.79
C ASP A 46 9.12 -12.98 -17.41
N LYS A 47 10.10 -12.23 -16.91
CA LYS A 47 10.64 -12.41 -15.56
C LYS A 47 9.61 -12.10 -14.48
N LEU A 48 8.80 -11.06 -14.66
CA LEU A 48 7.72 -10.72 -13.72
C LEU A 48 6.63 -11.81 -13.71
N LYS A 49 6.27 -12.35 -14.89
CA LYS A 49 5.33 -13.47 -15.02
C LYS A 49 5.86 -14.72 -14.30
N GLN A 50 7.12 -15.07 -14.53
CA GLN A 50 7.77 -16.20 -13.86
C GLN A 50 7.74 -16.05 -12.33
N ILE A 51 8.10 -14.88 -11.79
CA ILE A 51 8.07 -14.63 -10.34
C ILE A 51 6.65 -14.81 -9.80
N ASN A 52 5.65 -14.23 -10.45
CA ASN A 52 4.26 -14.33 -10.04
C ASN A 52 3.73 -15.78 -10.06
N GLU A 53 4.11 -16.57 -11.06
CA GLU A 53 3.79 -18.00 -11.12
C GLU A 53 4.47 -18.79 -9.98
N GLU A 54 5.74 -18.49 -9.67
CA GLU A 54 6.49 -19.15 -8.61
C GLU A 54 5.95 -18.82 -7.21
N LEU A 55 5.49 -17.59 -6.97
CA LEU A 55 4.83 -17.19 -5.71
C LEU A 55 3.56 -17.99 -5.41
N LEU A 56 2.95 -18.59 -6.42
CA LEU A 56 1.72 -19.38 -6.34
C LEU A 56 1.96 -20.90 -6.37
N LYS A 57 3.23 -21.33 -6.42
CA LYS A 57 3.59 -22.74 -6.26
C LYS A 57 3.79 -23.06 -4.79
N TRP A 58 2.93 -23.92 -4.25
CA TRP A 58 3.00 -24.37 -2.86
C TRP A 58 3.46 -25.82 -2.77
N PRO A 59 4.19 -26.21 -1.71
CA PRO A 59 4.49 -27.62 -1.42
C PRO A 59 3.21 -28.47 -1.29
N GLU A 60 3.28 -29.76 -1.65
CA GLU A 60 2.12 -30.66 -1.65
C GLU A 60 1.48 -30.83 -0.25
N ASP A 61 2.27 -30.71 0.80
CA ASP A 61 1.84 -30.82 2.20
C ASP A 61 1.33 -29.50 2.79
N PHE A 62 1.47 -28.39 2.07
CA PHE A 62 1.00 -27.08 2.52
C PHE A 62 -0.49 -26.88 2.23
N LYS A 63 -1.28 -26.74 3.30
CA LYS A 63 -2.72 -26.47 3.20
C LYS A 63 -3.01 -24.97 3.21
N VAL A 64 -3.20 -24.40 2.03
CA VAL A 64 -3.64 -23.00 1.88
C VAL A 64 -5.08 -22.84 2.35
N PHE A 65 -5.36 -21.73 3.02
CA PHE A 65 -6.74 -21.36 3.33
C PHE A 65 -7.53 -21.05 2.06
N ASP A 66 -8.62 -21.78 1.80
CA ASP A 66 -9.37 -21.75 0.53
C ASP A 66 -9.72 -20.35 0.02
N LYS A 67 -10.15 -19.44 0.91
CA LYS A 67 -10.50 -18.07 0.49
C LYS A 67 -9.27 -17.28 0.05
N LEU A 68 -8.14 -17.46 0.74
CA LEU A 68 -6.89 -16.80 0.40
C LEU A 68 -6.33 -17.36 -0.91
N GLY A 69 -6.33 -18.70 -1.06
CA GLY A 69 -5.87 -19.36 -2.29
C GLY A 69 -6.62 -18.86 -3.53
N LYS A 70 -7.95 -18.72 -3.46
CA LYS A 70 -8.76 -18.16 -4.56
C LYS A 70 -8.41 -16.71 -4.91
N ILE A 71 -8.07 -15.89 -3.92
CA ILE A 71 -7.65 -14.49 -4.18
C ILE A 71 -6.29 -14.48 -4.84
N LEU A 72 -5.34 -15.26 -4.32
CA LEU A 72 -3.98 -15.34 -4.82
C LEU A 72 -3.92 -15.90 -6.25
N GLN A 73 -4.72 -16.92 -6.58
CA GLN A 73 -4.76 -17.51 -7.93
C GLN A 73 -5.18 -16.52 -9.03
N ARG A 74 -5.99 -15.50 -8.71
CA ARG A 74 -6.36 -14.44 -9.68
C ARG A 74 -5.16 -13.63 -10.15
N ARG A 75 -4.05 -13.64 -9.39
CA ARG A 75 -2.83 -12.92 -9.74
C ARG A 75 -2.15 -13.51 -10.98
N LEU A 76 -2.37 -14.79 -11.32
CA LEU A 76 -1.78 -15.41 -12.53
C LEU A 76 -2.13 -14.64 -13.81
N GLU A 77 -3.36 -14.13 -13.89
CA GLU A 77 -3.87 -13.42 -15.07
C GLU A 77 -3.59 -11.90 -15.01
N ALA A 78 -3.04 -11.38 -13.90
CA ALA A 78 -2.88 -9.95 -13.68
C ALA A 78 -1.84 -9.30 -14.61
N LEU A 79 -0.92 -10.10 -15.17
CA LEU A 79 0.12 -9.66 -16.10
C LEU A 79 -0.20 -10.02 -17.56
N GLU A 80 -1.42 -10.46 -17.86
CA GLU A 80 -1.87 -10.85 -19.20
C GLU A 80 -2.95 -9.90 -19.72
N GLY A 81 -2.89 -9.51 -21.00
CA GLY A 81 -3.93 -8.73 -21.67
C GLY A 81 -4.37 -7.47 -20.90
N ASP A 82 -5.66 -7.41 -20.56
CA ASP A 82 -6.29 -6.33 -19.78
C ASP A 82 -6.28 -6.58 -18.25
N GLY A 83 -5.41 -7.49 -17.79
CA GLY A 83 -5.20 -7.81 -16.39
C GLY A 83 -4.88 -6.58 -15.54
N LYS A 84 -5.29 -6.60 -14.27
CA LYS A 84 -5.07 -5.49 -13.33
C LYS A 84 -4.23 -5.96 -12.15
N ILE A 85 -3.18 -5.20 -11.87
CA ILE A 85 -2.28 -5.42 -10.74
C ILE A 85 -2.86 -4.71 -9.51
N ASP A 86 -3.14 -5.47 -8.45
CA ASP A 86 -3.47 -4.90 -7.15
C ASP A 86 -2.20 -4.51 -6.37
N TRP A 87 -2.36 -3.67 -5.34
CA TRP A 87 -1.21 -3.17 -4.58
C TRP A 87 -0.38 -4.28 -3.94
N GLY A 88 -1.04 -5.32 -3.42
CA GLY A 88 -0.36 -6.44 -2.77
C GLY A 88 0.31 -7.39 -3.76
N LEU A 89 0.02 -7.31 -5.06
CA LEU A 89 0.80 -7.98 -6.11
C LEU A 89 1.95 -7.08 -6.57
N ALA A 90 1.75 -5.76 -6.62
CA ALA A 90 2.82 -4.82 -6.99
C ALA A 90 3.97 -4.78 -5.97
N GLU A 91 3.68 -5.09 -4.70
CA GLU A 91 4.66 -5.12 -3.61
C GLU A 91 5.52 -6.40 -3.59
N THR A 92 4.99 -7.52 -4.09
CA THR A 92 5.63 -8.85 -4.05
C THR A 92 6.42 -9.16 -5.30
#